data_AF-A0AAU3T0B3-F1
#
_entry.id   AF-A0AAU3T0B3-F1
#
_cell.length_a   1.000
_cell.length_b   1.000
_cell.length_c   1.000
_cell.angle_alpha   90.00
_cell.angle_beta   90.00
_cell.angle_gamma   90.00
#
_symmetry.space_group_name_H-M   'P 1'
#
loop_
_entity.id
_entity.type
_entity.pdbx_description
1 polymer ?
#
loop_
_entity_poly.entity_id
_entity_poly.type
_entity_poly.pdbx_seq_one_letter_code
_entity_poly.pdbx_strand_id
1 'polypeptide(L)' 'MQRSAQDTTRLLHLVEEAARIRMVWEEVATTHCCRPSEEVEAAYAEAADRWDVQLNEHTAGLSSVYISGCYWE' A
#
# COMPACT_ATOMS: atom_id res chain seq x y z
N MET A 1 1.74 32.59 5.22
CA MET A 1 0.93 32.23 4.03
C MET A 1 -0.30 31.47 4.52
N GLN A 2 -1.51 32.03 4.37
CA GLN A 2 -2.76 31.28 4.64
C GLN A 2 -3.02 30.34 3.46
N ARG A 3 -3.17 29.04 3.72
CA ARG A 3 -3.62 28.07 2.70
C ARG A 3 -5.10 28.31 2.37
N SER A 4 -5.47 28.17 1.10
CA SER A 4 -6.87 28.24 0.71
C SER A 4 -7.62 27.00 1.21
N ALA A 5 -8.95 27.09 1.36
CA ALA A 5 -9.77 25.94 1.73
C ALA A 5 -9.67 24.79 0.70
N GLN A 6 -9.43 25.12 -0.58
CA GLN A 6 -9.20 24.15 -1.64
C GLN A 6 -7.88 23.41 -1.45
N ASP A 7 -6.80 24.11 -1.07
CA ASP A 7 -5.50 23.49 -0.80
C ASP A 7 -5.57 22.53 0.38
N THR A 8 -6.28 22.92 1.45
CA THR A 8 -6.51 22.06 2.61
C THR A 8 -7.28 20.81 2.25
N THR A 9 -8.35 20.94 1.44
CA THR A 9 -9.16 19.79 1.00
C THR A 9 -8.33 18.82 0.16
N ARG A 10 -7.54 19.33 -0.79
CA ARG A 10 -6.64 18.50 -1.60
C ARG A 10 -5.64 17.74 -0.74
N LEU A 11 -5.09 18.37 0.29
CA LEU A 11 -4.15 17.72 1.20
C LEU A 11 -4.81 16.63 2.03
N LEU A 12 -6.03 16.85 2.51
CA LEU A 12 -6.78 15.84 3.24
C LEU A 12 -7.01 14.59 2.38
N HIS A 13 -7.42 14.76 1.13
CA HIS A 13 -7.57 13.63 0.21
C HIS A 13 -6.26 12.88 -0.05
N LEU A 14 -5.13 13.59 -0.18
CA LEU A 14 -3.82 12.95 -0.31
C LEU A 14 -3.44 12.17 0.94
N VAL A 15 -3.76 12.68 2.14
CA VAL A 15 -3.50 12.00 3.41
C VAL A 15 -4.40 10.76 3.54
N GLU A 16 -5.67 10.86 3.17
CA GLU A 16 -6.62 9.73 3.15
C GLU A 16 -6.15 8.63 2.19
N GLU A 17 -5.72 8.99 0.99
CA GLU A 17 -5.18 8.05 0.01
C GLU A 17 -3.89 7.38 0.51
N ALA A 18 -2.95 8.15 1.07
CA ALA A 18 -1.73 7.62 1.65
C ALA A 18 -2.01 6.67 2.84
N ALA A 19 -2.99 7.00 3.68
CA ALA A 19 -3.41 6.15 4.79
C ALA A 19 -3.97 4.80 4.28
N ARG A 20 -4.81 4.81 3.24
CA ARG A 20 -5.33 3.57 2.65
C ARG A 20 -4.23 2.71 2.03
N ILE A 21 -3.28 3.32 1.31
CA ILE A 21 -2.10 2.60 0.77
C ILE A 21 -1.30 1.95 1.90
N ARG A 22 -1.13 2.65 3.03
CA ARG A 22 -0.44 2.11 4.20
C ARG A 22 -1.18 0.92 4.80
N MET A 23 -2.51 0.96 4.89
CA MET A 23 -3.31 -0.16 5.38
C MET A 23 -3.15 -1.41 4.52
N VAL A 24 -3.12 -1.26 3.19
CA VAL A 24 -2.85 -2.38 2.26
C VAL A 24 -1.49 -3.01 2.57
N TRP A 25 -0.44 -2.20 2.72
CA TRP A 25 0.89 -2.70 3.06
C TRP A 25 0.93 -3.41 4.41
N GLU A 26 0.30 -2.85 5.45
CA GLU A 26 0.29 -3.45 6.79
C GLU A 26 -0.46 -4.78 6.83
N GLU A 27 -1.59 -4.88 6.13
CA GLU A 27 -2.36 -6.11 6.03
C GLU A 27 -1.55 -7.23 5.36
N VAL A 28 -0.92 -6.94 4.21
CA VAL A 28 -0.14 -7.94 3.49
C VAL A 28 1.14 -8.29 4.23
N ALA A 29 1.87 -7.31 4.78
CA ALA A 29 3.10 -7.54 5.53
C ALA A 29 2.87 -8.38 6.79
N THR A 30 1.73 -8.25 7.45
CA THR A 30 1.42 -9.04 8.66
C THR A 30 0.94 -10.45 8.37
N THR A 31 0.30 -10.68 7.21
CA THR A 31 -0.33 -11.97 6.87
C THR A 31 0.49 -12.82 5.89
N HIS A 32 1.31 -12.19 5.05
CA HIS A 32 2.04 -12.83 3.95
C HIS A 32 3.56 -12.57 4.00
N CYS A 33 4.09 -12.18 5.17
CA CYS A 33 5.54 -12.10 5.40
C CYS A 33 6.23 -13.43 5.04
N CYS A 34 7.38 -13.35 4.36
CA CYS A 34 8.21 -14.50 3.97
C CYS A 34 7.51 -15.51 3.03
N ARG A 35 6.42 -15.12 2.36
CA ARG A 35 5.79 -15.91 1.30
C ARG A 35 6.47 -15.68 -0.05
N PRO A 36 6.32 -16.60 -1.02
CA PRO A 36 6.75 -16.37 -2.39
C PRO A 36 6.17 -15.06 -2.96
N SER A 37 6.93 -14.36 -3.79
CA SER A 37 6.54 -13.05 -4.32
C SER A 37 5.19 -13.09 -5.07
N GLU A 38 4.90 -14.17 -5.79
CA GLU A 38 3.62 -14.37 -6.50
C GLU A 38 2.42 -14.41 -5.54
N GLU A 39 2.57 -15.05 -4.37
CA GLU A 39 1.53 -15.07 -3.33
C GLU A 39 1.35 -13.68 -2.71
N VAL A 40 2.46 -12.97 -2.49
CA VAL A 40 2.43 -11.60 -1.95
C VAL A 40 1.78 -10.63 -2.93
N GLU A 41 2.03 -10.76 -4.24
CA GLU A 41 1.40 -9.95 -5.29
C GLU A 41 -0.11 -10.17 -5.37
N ALA A 42 -0.55 -11.44 -5.33
CA ALA A 42 -1.97 -11.76 -5.28
C ALA A 42 -2.64 -11.16 -4.03
N ALA A 43 -2.01 -11.31 -2.85
CA ALA A 43 -2.51 -10.72 -1.61
C ALA A 43 -2.57 -9.19 -1.67
N TYR A 44 -1.62 -8.54 -2.35
CA TYR A 44 -1.63 -7.10 -2.60
C TYR A 44 -2.81 -6.65 -3.45
N ALA A 45 -3.11 -7.36 -4.53
CA ALA A 45 -4.23 -7.04 -5.40
C ALA A 45 -5.56 -7.15 -4.64
N GLU A 46 -5.73 -8.21 -3.85
CA GLU A 46 -6.93 -8.40 -3.03
C GLU A 46 -7.08 -7.36 -1.91
N ALA A 47 -5.99 -7.01 -1.24
CA ALA A 47 -6.01 -5.99 -0.19
C ALA A 47 -6.27 -4.59 -0.79
N ALA A 48 -5.70 -4.29 -1.96
CA ALA A 48 -5.96 -3.04 -2.66
C ALA A 48 -7.44 -2.87 -3.04
N ASP A 49 -8.09 -3.94 -3.49
CA ASP A 49 -9.53 -3.95 -3.76
C ASP A 49 -10.36 -3.69 -2.49
N ARG A 50 -10.03 -4.35 -1.38
CA ARG A 50 -10.72 -4.14 -0.08
C ARG A 50 -10.63 -2.71 0.44
N TRP A 51 -9.48 -2.08 0.26
CA TRP A 51 -9.23 -0.71 0.73
C TRP A 51 -9.58 0.36 -0.32
N ASP A 52 -10.11 -0.01 -1.48
CA ASP A 52 -10.42 0.90 -2.60
C ASP A 52 -9.18 1.75 -2.98
N VAL A 53 -8.05 1.08 -3.20
CA VAL A 53 -6.77 1.68 -3.58
C VAL A 53 -6.38 1.22 -4.97
N GLN A 54 -6.10 2.17 -5.87
CA GLN A 54 -5.49 1.85 -7.15
C GLN A 54 -3.98 1.78 -7.00
N LEU A 55 -3.44 0.57 -6.90
CA LEU A 55 -2.00 0.35 -6.97
C LEU A 55 -1.58 0.19 -8.42
N ASN A 56 -0.50 0.88 -8.81
CA ASN A 56 0.16 0.56 -10.06
C ASN A 56 0.96 -0.75 -9.90
N GLU A 57 1.11 -1.50 -10.99
CA GLU A 57 1.80 -2.79 -11.00
C GLU A 57 3.24 -2.70 -10.47
N HIS A 58 3.91 -1.56 -10.71
CA HIS A 58 5.27 -1.32 -10.24
C HIS A 58 5.37 -1.21 -8.70
N THR A 59 4.41 -0.56 -8.04
CA THR A 59 4.33 -0.43 -6.58
C THR A 59 4.01 -1.77 -5.94
N ALA A 60 3.12 -2.57 -6.55
CA ALA A 60 2.83 -3.92 -6.10
C ALA A 60 4.08 -4.81 -6.18
N GLY A 61 4.78 -4.80 -7.33
CA GLY A 61 6.00 -5.59 -7.53
C GLY A 61 7.17 -5.19 -6.62
N LEU A 62 7.40 -3.89 -6.39
CA LEU A 62 8.45 -3.47 -5.43
C LEU A 62 8.10 -3.86 -3.99
N SER A 63 6.84 -3.76 -3.61
CA SER A 63 6.39 -4.11 -2.26
C SER A 63 6.42 -5.62 -2.04
N SER A 64 6.09 -6.41 -3.06
CA SER A 64 6.15 -7.87 -2.99
C SER A 64 7.57 -8.36 -2.74
N VAL A 65 8.55 -7.83 -3.48
CA VAL A 65 9.98 -8.13 -3.29
C VAL A 65 10.44 -7.78 -1.87
N TYR A 66 10.01 -6.62 -1.34
CA TYR A 66 10.38 -6.21 0.01
C TYR A 66 9.78 -7.12 1.09
N ILE A 67 8.49 -7.44 0.99
CA ILE A 67 7.77 -8.28 1.97
C ILE A 67 8.17 -9.75 1.88
N SER A 68 8.41 -10.28 0.68
CA SER A 68 8.99 -11.61 0.49
C SER A 68 10.43 -11.67 0.99
N GLY A 69 11.14 -10.54 0.87
CA GLY A 69 12.54 -10.35 1.27
C GLY A 69 12.76 -10.06 2.75
N CYS A 70 11.71 -9.96 3.58
CA CYS A 70 11.81 -9.84 5.05
C CYS A 70 12.31 -11.14 5.74
N TYR A 71 13.24 -11.85 5.11
CA TYR A 71 14.08 -12.85 5.76
C TYR A 71 15.07 -12.11 6.66
N TRP A 72 14.97 -12.34 7.96
CA TRP A 72 15.98 -11.91 8.93
C TRP A 72 17.25 -12.75 8.70
N GLU A 73 18.36 -12.10 8.35
CA GLU A 73 19.66 -12.49 8.91
C GLU A 73 19.87 -11.72 10.22
#